data_AF-T0L6P1-F1
#
_entry.id   AF-T0L6P1-F1
#
_cell.length_a   1.000
_cell.length_b   1.000
_cell.length_c   1.000
_cell.angle_alpha   90.00
_cell.angle_beta   90.00
_cell.angle_gamma   90.00
#
_symmetry.space_group_name_H-M   'P 1'
#
loop_
_entity.id
_entity.type
_entity.pdbx_description
1 polymer ?
#
loop_
_entity_poly.entity_id
_entity_poly.type
_entity_poly.pdbx_seq_one_letter_code
_entity_poly.pdbx_strand_id
1 'polypeptide(L)'
;MLYRLYKHEINKNWILNQGLETLEKEYNWWMENRMSEFDRKKGYRLNRYNVHDVSTPRPESFKEDFSLNVDGIYKNLWAGAESGWDFSTRNYNIFYNEKSKINDKNKINNNFDNEYNNKFINDKIDSNILNKDNNVNGDNDNINNDNLNSNNLIDNNDKKDNNFVDSNTTSDIKYYKEKIKEYTEYRNKREHDINKLLWNKNQKVWNDYNTKTKKHKSDKFYLSNIMPLFIRTKIPDNSINIYNILDMYKKELFGYPGGIPITGDGCKLNCTPQQWDFPNVWAPLLQMFIEFVQTEEFSEFGTQVARCFYNSVSKGMGTNQEFHEKYDCRRVGLKGMGGEYAPQQGFGWTNGTIAWLIYVYGNQLVSNIEHLESYQKYVKLLRVEKSDLNFLIVVF
;
A
#
# COMPACT_ATOMS: atom_id res chain seq x y z
N MET A 1 -6.81 8.43 0.43
CA MET A 1 -8.18 8.50 0.99
C MET A 1 -8.94 9.70 0.44
N LEU A 2 -8.48 10.94 0.65
CA LEU A 2 -9.17 12.15 0.19
C LEU A 2 -9.47 12.13 -1.31
N TYR A 3 -8.53 11.69 -2.14
CA TYR A 3 -8.77 11.54 -3.58
C TYR A 3 -9.94 10.60 -3.92
N ARG A 4 -10.15 9.53 -3.15
CA ARG A 4 -11.31 8.63 -3.37
C ARG A 4 -12.61 9.32 -3.01
N LEU A 5 -12.66 10.01 -1.87
CA LEU A 5 -13.84 10.79 -1.47
C LEU A 5 -14.16 11.84 -2.54
N TYR A 6 -13.15 12.57 -3.00
CA TYR A 6 -13.29 13.55 -4.07
C TYR A 6 -13.84 12.95 -5.37
N LYS A 7 -13.29 11.81 -5.82
CA LYS A 7 -13.75 11.10 -7.02
C LYS A 7 -15.19 10.60 -6.93
N HIS A 8 -15.64 10.23 -5.74
CA HIS A 8 -17.03 9.82 -5.49
C HIS A 8 -17.94 11.00 -5.14
N GLU A 9 -17.46 12.23 -5.31
CA GLU A 9 -18.20 13.45 -5.06
C GLU A 9 -18.63 13.66 -3.61
N ILE A 10 -17.96 12.99 -2.69
CA ILE A 10 -18.19 13.07 -1.25
C ILE A 10 -17.31 14.19 -0.67
N ASN A 11 -17.92 15.19 -0.02
CA ASN A 11 -17.24 16.27 0.69
C ASN A 11 -16.23 17.07 -0.16
N LYS A 12 -16.48 17.24 -1.47
CA LYS A 12 -15.56 17.94 -2.41
C LYS A 12 -15.10 19.31 -1.89
N ASN A 13 -16.04 20.15 -1.43
CA ASN A 13 -15.73 21.49 -0.93
C ASN A 13 -14.81 21.45 0.29
N TRP A 14 -15.08 20.57 1.25
CA TRP A 14 -14.22 20.41 2.42
C TRP A 14 -12.83 19.90 2.05
N ILE A 15 -12.74 18.95 1.11
CA ILE A 15 -11.45 18.40 0.66
C ILE A 15 -10.58 19.51 0.05
N LEU A 16 -11.15 20.31 -0.86
CA LEU A 16 -10.42 21.38 -1.53
C LEU A 16 -10.02 22.49 -0.56
N ASN A 17 -10.89 22.84 0.41
CA ASN A 17 -10.65 23.98 1.30
C ASN A 17 -9.85 23.64 2.57
N GLN A 18 -9.92 22.41 3.09
CA GLN A 18 -9.31 22.01 4.37
C GLN A 18 -8.56 20.68 4.29
N GLY A 19 -9.05 19.75 3.47
CA GLY A 19 -8.44 18.43 3.30
C GLY A 19 -7.01 18.51 2.78
N LEU A 20 -6.76 19.33 1.75
CA LEU A 20 -5.42 19.53 1.19
C LEU A 20 -4.45 20.17 2.20
N GLU A 21 -4.91 21.17 2.96
CA GLU A 21 -4.10 21.79 4.02
C GLU A 21 -3.74 20.76 5.12
N THR A 22 -4.68 19.87 5.46
CA THR A 22 -4.46 18.79 6.42
C THR A 22 -3.42 17.79 5.93
N LEU A 23 -3.44 17.43 4.64
CA LEU A 23 -2.41 16.58 4.02
C LEU A 23 -1.03 17.23 4.06
N GLU A 24 -0.95 18.53 3.80
CA GLU A 24 0.31 19.28 3.86
C GLU A 24 0.88 19.33 5.29
N LYS A 25 0.02 19.51 6.30
CA LYS A 25 0.42 19.41 7.71
C LYS A 25 0.98 18.02 8.05
N GLU A 26 0.33 16.95 7.60
CA GLU A 26 0.83 15.58 7.80
C GLU A 26 2.17 15.38 7.08
N TYR A 27 2.29 15.81 5.81
CA TYR A 27 3.53 15.72 5.04
C TYR A 27 4.69 16.41 5.74
N ASN A 28 4.50 17.66 6.17
CA ASN A 28 5.52 18.43 6.87
C ASN A 28 5.92 17.76 8.19
N TRP A 29 4.97 17.24 8.97
CA TRP A 29 5.28 16.48 10.17
C TRP A 29 6.21 15.30 9.89
N TRP A 30 5.94 14.54 8.84
CA TRP A 30 6.80 13.41 8.47
C TRP A 30 8.18 13.84 7.98
N MET A 31 8.26 14.94 7.22
CA MET A 31 9.51 15.51 6.76
C MET A 31 10.37 16.07 7.89
N GLU A 32 9.76 16.59 8.95
CA GLU A 32 10.46 17.10 10.13
C GLU A 32 10.88 15.98 11.09
N ASN A 33 9.98 15.03 11.35
CA ASN A 33 10.13 14.11 12.48
C ASN A 33 10.70 12.73 12.10
N ARG A 34 10.63 12.35 10.82
CA ARG A 34 10.92 10.98 10.35
C ARG A 34 11.79 10.93 9.11
N MET A 35 12.04 12.06 8.45
CA MET A 35 13.05 12.15 7.41
C MET A 35 14.44 11.93 8.01
N SER A 36 15.31 11.32 7.23
CA SER A 36 16.70 11.17 7.60
C SER A 36 17.58 11.27 6.36
N GLU A 37 18.72 11.91 6.52
CA GLU A 37 19.69 12.12 5.46
C GLU A 37 20.77 11.03 5.51
N PHE A 38 20.93 10.32 4.40
CA PHE A 38 21.71 9.08 4.35
C PHE A 38 23.15 9.30 3.93
N ASP A 39 23.33 10.25 3.03
CA ASP A 39 24.63 10.65 2.52
C ASP A 39 24.58 12.17 2.39
N ARG A 40 25.08 12.88 3.40
CA ARG A 40 25.15 14.35 3.43
C ARG A 40 25.89 14.93 2.23
N LYS A 41 26.83 14.18 1.62
CA LYS A 41 27.57 14.64 0.43
C LYS A 41 26.74 14.51 -0.83
N LYS A 42 25.83 13.54 -0.89
CA LYS A 42 24.96 13.30 -2.05
C LYS A 42 23.52 13.82 -1.90
N GLY A 43 23.12 14.20 -0.69
CA GLY A 43 21.81 14.79 -0.39
C GLY A 43 20.62 13.82 -0.55
N TYR A 44 20.84 12.51 -0.38
CA TYR A 44 19.75 11.53 -0.43
C TYR A 44 18.95 11.51 0.87
N ARG A 45 17.64 11.69 0.76
CA ARG A 45 16.71 11.86 1.88
C ARG A 45 15.49 10.97 1.66
N LEU A 46 15.26 10.07 2.61
CA LEU A 46 14.07 9.25 2.71
C LEU A 46 13.62 9.25 4.17
N ASN A 47 12.45 8.68 4.42
CA ASN A 47 11.87 8.62 5.74
C ASN A 47 11.90 7.18 6.28
N ARG A 48 11.91 7.06 7.59
CA ARG A 48 11.89 5.78 8.32
C ARG A 48 10.91 5.83 9.47
N TYR A 49 10.29 4.70 9.78
CA TYR A 49 9.58 4.54 11.05
C TYR A 49 10.58 4.59 12.19
N ASN A 50 10.37 5.52 13.11
CA ASN A 50 11.36 5.85 14.13
C ASN A 50 10.74 6.73 15.22
N VAL A 51 10.22 6.10 16.26
CA VAL A 51 9.64 6.79 17.42
C VAL A 51 10.77 7.29 18.32
N HIS A 52 10.78 8.58 18.64
CA HIS A 52 11.79 9.18 19.52
C HIS A 52 11.31 9.19 20.97
N ASP A 53 12.26 9.33 21.90
CA ASP A 53 12.02 9.62 23.32
C ASP A 53 11.13 8.64 24.09
N VAL A 54 11.04 7.40 23.61
CA VAL A 54 10.38 6.28 24.30
C VAL A 54 11.42 5.33 24.91
N SER A 55 11.33 5.15 26.22
CA SER A 55 12.15 4.21 27.00
C SER A 55 11.32 3.19 27.77
N THR A 56 10.02 3.14 27.50
CA THR A 56 9.05 2.31 28.20
C THR A 56 8.38 1.32 27.25
N PRO A 57 7.89 0.17 27.77
CA PRO A 57 6.95 -0.69 27.07
C PRO A 57 5.76 0.10 26.50
N ARG A 58 5.19 -0.40 25.40
CA ARG A 58 3.90 0.08 24.89
C ARG A 58 2.80 -0.17 25.93
N PRO A 59 1.98 0.82 26.32
CA PRO A 59 0.93 0.62 27.34
C PRO A 59 -0.07 -0.48 26.96
N GLU A 60 -0.42 -0.59 25.69
CA GLU A 60 -1.39 -1.55 25.15
C GLU A 60 -0.87 -2.99 25.08
N SER A 61 0.46 -3.18 25.10
CA SER A 61 1.14 -4.50 25.07
C SER A 61 2.22 -4.58 26.17
N PHE A 62 1.94 -3.98 27.34
CA PHE A 62 2.95 -3.75 28.38
C PHE A 62 3.62 -5.05 28.83
N LYS A 63 2.82 -6.10 29.08
CA LYS A 63 3.31 -7.38 29.59
C LYS A 63 4.21 -8.05 28.56
N GLU A 64 3.80 -8.05 27.31
CA GLU A 64 4.50 -8.64 26.17
C GLU A 64 5.85 -7.96 25.97
N ASP A 65 5.85 -6.62 25.88
CA ASP A 65 7.05 -5.79 25.70
C ASP A 65 8.01 -5.90 26.88
N PHE A 66 7.50 -5.78 28.12
CA PHE A 66 8.32 -5.86 29.33
C PHE A 66 8.98 -7.24 29.49
N SER A 67 8.28 -8.30 29.11
CA SER A 67 8.79 -9.68 29.22
C SER A 67 9.94 -10.00 28.27
N LEU A 68 10.16 -9.20 27.21
CA LEU A 68 11.29 -9.40 26.30
C LEU A 68 12.64 -9.19 27.00
N ASN A 69 12.70 -8.26 27.96
CA ASN A 69 13.89 -7.96 28.78
C ASN A 69 15.17 -7.75 27.95
N VAL A 70 15.08 -6.89 26.93
CA VAL A 70 16.21 -6.52 26.04
C VAL A 70 16.41 -5.00 26.10
N ASP A 71 17.65 -4.57 26.35
CA ASP A 71 17.96 -3.15 26.48
C ASP A 71 17.76 -2.39 25.16
N GLY A 72 17.09 -1.23 25.22
CA GLY A 72 16.90 -0.37 24.04
C GLY A 72 15.96 -0.93 22.97
N ILE A 73 15.25 -2.03 23.24
CA ILE A 73 14.32 -2.66 22.28
C ILE A 73 13.04 -1.86 22.08
N TYR A 74 12.56 -1.14 23.11
CA TYR A 74 11.25 -0.50 23.12
C TYR A 74 11.04 0.46 21.95
N LYS A 75 12.01 1.34 21.70
CA LYS A 75 11.97 2.24 20.54
C LYS A 75 11.67 1.54 19.23
N ASN A 76 12.19 0.32 19.06
CA ASN A 76 11.95 -0.43 17.86
C ASN A 76 10.64 -1.22 17.87
N LEU A 77 10.10 -1.59 19.04
CA LEU A 77 8.74 -2.13 19.18
C LEU A 77 7.72 -1.05 18.78
N TRP A 78 7.89 0.18 19.29
CA TRP A 78 7.13 1.36 18.88
C TRP A 78 7.24 1.66 17.39
N ALA A 79 8.45 1.61 16.80
CA ALA A 79 8.62 1.76 15.36
C ALA A 79 7.98 0.61 14.56
N GLY A 80 7.98 -0.61 15.10
CA GLY A 80 7.25 -1.75 14.53
C GLY A 80 5.75 -1.48 14.45
N ALA A 81 5.16 -0.97 15.53
CA ALA A 81 3.76 -0.54 15.56
C ALA A 81 3.49 0.63 14.60
N GLU A 82 4.36 1.65 14.56
CA GLU A 82 4.24 2.80 13.64
C GLU A 82 4.26 2.35 12.16
N SER A 83 4.96 1.24 11.86
CA SER A 83 4.98 0.66 10.51
C SER A 83 3.68 -0.03 10.10
N GLY A 84 2.85 -0.39 11.08
CA GLY A 84 1.70 -1.26 10.91
C GLY A 84 2.05 -2.74 10.72
N TRP A 85 3.34 -3.12 10.72
CA TRP A 85 3.83 -4.50 10.60
C TRP A 85 4.43 -5.00 11.93
N ASP A 86 3.66 -4.89 13.01
CA ASP A 86 3.96 -5.36 14.38
C ASP A 86 3.46 -6.79 14.59
N PHE A 87 4.27 -7.84 14.52
CA PHE A 87 5.65 -7.84 14.07
C PHE A 87 5.83 -8.64 12.79
N SER A 88 6.97 -8.44 12.16
CA SER A 88 7.43 -9.14 10.97
C SER A 88 8.90 -9.49 11.10
N THR A 89 9.32 -10.61 10.50
CA THR A 89 10.72 -10.98 10.40
C THR A 89 11.53 -9.95 9.59
N ARG A 90 10.86 -9.15 8.76
CA ARG A 90 11.42 -7.95 8.09
C ARG A 90 12.13 -7.03 9.08
N ASN A 91 11.51 -6.86 10.24
CA ASN A 91 11.97 -6.01 11.31
C ASN A 91 12.91 -6.78 12.26
N TYR A 92 12.81 -8.10 12.40
CA TYR A 92 13.49 -8.98 13.40
C TYR A 92 14.97 -8.79 13.74
N ASN A 93 15.81 -8.27 12.83
CA ASN A 93 17.18 -7.87 13.22
C ASN A 93 17.18 -6.78 14.31
N ILE A 94 16.00 -6.23 14.58
CA ILE A 94 15.63 -5.36 15.66
C ILE A 94 15.44 -6.09 17.00
N PHE A 95 14.92 -7.31 17.02
CA PHE A 95 14.35 -7.93 18.22
C PHE A 95 15.22 -9.02 18.87
N TYR A 96 16.12 -9.69 18.13
CA TYR A 96 16.72 -10.95 18.65
C TYR A 96 18.24 -11.13 18.50
N ASN A 97 18.97 -10.18 17.91
CA ASN A 97 20.43 -10.32 17.75
C ASN A 97 21.25 -9.87 18.98
N GLU A 98 20.62 -9.64 20.13
CA GLU A 98 21.34 -9.22 21.36
C GLU A 98 21.76 -10.37 22.26
N LYS A 99 21.18 -11.57 22.17
CA LYS A 99 21.66 -12.72 22.97
C LYS A 99 23.11 -13.13 22.67
N SER A 100 23.68 -12.72 21.54
CA SER A 100 25.07 -13.04 21.16
C SER A 100 26.03 -11.85 21.23
N LYS A 101 25.59 -10.66 21.65
CA LYS A 101 26.42 -9.43 21.66
C LYS A 101 26.36 -8.61 22.95
N ILE A 102 26.00 -9.24 24.07
CA ILE A 102 26.30 -8.70 25.40
C ILE A 102 27.81 -8.83 25.61
N ASN A 103 28.58 -7.97 24.93
CA ASN A 103 29.93 -7.56 25.31
C ASN A 103 30.48 -6.36 24.51
N ASP A 104 29.72 -5.73 23.60
CA ASP A 104 30.22 -4.50 22.95
C ASP A 104 29.13 -3.43 22.77
N LYS A 105 29.15 -2.49 23.74
CA LYS A 105 28.67 -1.10 23.77
C LYS A 105 27.80 -0.61 22.59
N ASN A 106 26.59 -0.17 22.93
CA ASN A 106 25.71 0.81 22.27
C ASN A 106 25.37 0.58 20.79
N LYS A 107 24.23 -0.08 20.48
CA LYS A 107 23.68 -0.19 19.11
C LYS A 107 22.15 -0.05 19.02
N ILE A 108 21.65 1.16 18.78
CA ILE A 108 20.25 1.45 18.38
C ILE A 108 20.03 1.11 16.89
N ASN A 109 18.96 0.41 16.49
CA ASN A 109 18.71 -0.01 15.10
C ASN A 109 18.18 1.11 14.18
N ASN A 110 18.71 1.20 12.95
CA ASN A 110 18.35 2.20 11.94
C ASN A 110 18.13 1.51 10.57
N ASN A 111 16.88 1.31 10.15
CA ASN A 111 16.52 0.83 8.81
C ASN A 111 15.56 1.82 8.15
N PHE A 112 15.45 1.77 6.83
CA PHE A 112 14.47 2.53 6.07
C PHE A 112 13.57 1.59 5.31
N ASP A 113 12.27 1.84 5.45
CA ASP A 113 11.22 0.95 4.99
C ASP A 113 10.72 1.41 3.62
N ASN A 114 10.77 0.50 2.65
CA ASN A 114 10.30 0.76 1.29
C ASN A 114 8.84 1.21 1.29
N GLU A 115 7.99 0.49 2.02
CA GLU A 115 6.55 0.73 2.13
C GLU A 115 6.18 2.17 2.49
N TYR A 116 6.84 2.75 3.49
CA TYR A 116 6.55 4.11 3.92
C TYR A 116 6.96 5.16 2.88
N ASN A 117 8.14 4.98 2.28
CA ASN A 117 8.63 5.89 1.25
C ASN A 117 7.76 5.89 -0.01
N ASN A 118 6.98 4.82 -0.21
CA ASN A 118 6.05 4.72 -1.32
C ASN A 118 4.73 5.48 -1.07
N LYS A 119 4.35 5.79 0.18
CA LYS A 119 3.05 6.40 0.48
C LYS A 119 2.89 7.85 -0.06
N PHE A 120 4.00 8.54 -0.35
CA PHE A 120 4.02 9.99 -0.70
C PHE A 120 4.12 10.30 -2.19
N ILE A 121 4.01 9.31 -3.09
CA ILE A 121 4.22 9.52 -4.53
C ILE A 121 2.91 9.60 -5.33
N ASN A 122 1.76 9.33 -4.69
CA ASN A 122 0.47 9.24 -5.39
C ASN A 122 -0.39 10.52 -5.43
N ASP A 123 0.14 11.67 -5.04
CA ASP A 123 -0.61 12.93 -5.14
C ASP A 123 -0.37 13.60 -6.50
N LYS A 124 -0.94 13.01 -7.57
CA LYS A 124 -1.23 13.78 -8.79
C LYS A 124 -2.55 14.52 -8.55
N ILE A 125 -2.48 15.83 -8.34
CA ILE A 125 -3.62 16.71 -8.62
C ILE A 125 -3.75 16.72 -10.15
N ASP A 126 -4.80 16.09 -10.66
CA ASP A 126 -5.09 15.98 -12.09
C ASP A 126 -5.19 17.39 -12.69
N SER A 127 -4.26 17.76 -13.58
CA SER A 127 -4.21 19.07 -14.22
C SER A 127 -5.42 19.35 -15.13
N ASN A 128 -6.28 18.36 -15.34
CA ASN A 128 -7.50 18.46 -16.13
C ASN A 128 -8.72 18.97 -15.34
N ILE A 129 -8.61 19.16 -14.02
CA ILE A 129 -9.72 19.67 -13.19
C ILE A 129 -10.00 21.17 -13.42
N LEU A 130 -9.08 21.90 -14.07
CA LEU A 130 -9.19 23.35 -14.28
C LEU A 130 -9.48 23.77 -15.73
N ASN A 131 -9.75 22.86 -16.66
CA ASN A 131 -9.92 23.16 -18.09
C ASN A 131 -11.13 22.48 -18.74
N LYS A 132 -12.28 22.50 -18.09
CA LYS A 132 -13.57 22.34 -18.76
C LYS A 132 -14.51 23.41 -18.24
N ASP A 133 -14.57 24.51 -18.97
CA ASP A 133 -15.80 25.23 -19.30
C ASP A 133 -15.42 26.44 -20.15
N ASN A 134 -15.66 26.31 -21.45
CA ASN A 134 -15.91 27.40 -22.40
C ASN A 134 -16.37 26.75 -23.71
N ASN A 135 -17.68 26.48 -23.81
CA ASN A 135 -18.42 26.61 -25.06
C ASN A 135 -19.92 26.60 -24.77
N VAL A 136 -20.46 27.81 -24.67
CA VAL A 136 -21.89 28.09 -24.80
C VAL A 136 -22.19 28.19 -26.30
N ASN A 137 -23.13 27.38 -26.79
CA ASN A 137 -24.23 27.77 -27.69
C ASN A 137 -24.92 26.55 -28.30
N GLY A 138 -26.26 26.55 -28.25
CA GLY A 138 -27.11 25.82 -29.18
C GLY A 138 -28.25 25.03 -28.55
N ASP A 139 -29.39 25.68 -28.41
CA ASP A 139 -30.70 25.12 -28.06
C ASP A 139 -31.09 23.90 -28.92
N ASN A 140 -31.80 22.93 -28.33
CA ASN A 140 -33.12 22.50 -28.81
C ASN A 140 -33.75 21.43 -27.91
N ASP A 141 -35.04 21.64 -27.65
CA ASP A 141 -36.00 20.83 -26.91
C ASP A 141 -36.18 19.40 -27.45
N ASN A 142 -36.43 18.42 -26.56
CA ASN A 142 -37.74 17.74 -26.45
C ASN A 142 -37.72 16.39 -25.67
N ILE A 143 -38.67 16.30 -24.73
CA ILE A 143 -39.63 15.18 -24.48
C ILE A 143 -39.21 13.94 -23.66
N ASN A 144 -39.81 13.89 -22.46
CA ASN A 144 -40.54 12.83 -21.72
C ASN A 144 -40.01 11.38 -21.66
N ASN A 145 -39.83 10.87 -20.43
CA ASN A 145 -40.80 9.94 -19.81
C ASN A 145 -40.41 9.53 -18.37
N ASP A 146 -41.19 10.02 -17.41
CA ASP A 146 -41.91 9.32 -16.34
C ASP A 146 -41.31 8.12 -15.57
N ASN A 147 -41.27 8.38 -14.24
CA ASN A 147 -41.73 7.53 -13.14
C ASN A 147 -40.87 6.35 -12.64
N LEU A 148 -40.28 6.54 -11.45
CA LEU A 148 -40.58 5.67 -10.30
C LEU A 148 -40.29 6.38 -8.96
N ASN A 149 -41.35 6.58 -8.20
CA ASN A 149 -41.40 7.10 -6.84
C ASN A 149 -40.74 6.13 -5.83
N SER A 150 -39.85 6.67 -5.00
CA SER A 150 -39.70 6.23 -3.60
C SER A 150 -39.26 7.43 -2.76
N ASN A 151 -40.25 8.18 -2.27
CA ASN A 151 -40.06 9.26 -1.30
C ASN A 151 -39.79 8.72 0.10
N ASN A 152 -38.97 9.49 0.83
CA ASN A 152 -38.85 9.62 2.29
C ASN A 152 -37.60 9.01 2.96
N LEU A 153 -36.44 9.61 2.71
CA LEU A 153 -35.52 10.01 3.78
C LEU A 153 -35.02 11.42 3.45
N ILE A 154 -35.80 12.42 3.90
CA ILE A 154 -35.44 13.83 3.87
C ILE A 154 -34.46 14.04 5.02
N ASP A 155 -33.15 14.05 4.74
CA ASP A 155 -32.19 14.71 5.63
C ASP A 155 -32.21 16.21 5.29
N ASN A 156 -32.92 16.96 6.14
CA ASN A 156 -33.08 18.41 6.04
C ASN A 156 -31.80 19.12 6.49
N ASN A 157 -30.71 19.02 5.73
CA ASN A 157 -29.53 19.89 5.91
C ASN A 157 -28.98 20.55 4.63
N ASP A 158 -29.50 20.23 3.45
CA ASP A 158 -29.05 20.82 2.16
C ASP A 158 -29.66 22.19 1.80
N LYS A 159 -29.98 23.01 2.81
CA LYS A 159 -30.35 24.43 2.59
C LYS A 159 -29.37 25.37 3.28
N LYS A 160 -28.11 25.29 2.89
CA LYS A 160 -27.13 26.39 3.05
C LYS A 160 -25.95 26.40 2.09
N ASP A 161 -26.00 25.63 1.00
CA ASP A 161 -24.92 25.59 -0.01
C ASP A 161 -25.23 26.44 -1.26
N ASN A 162 -25.96 27.56 -1.08
CA ASN A 162 -26.02 28.65 -2.06
C ASN A 162 -24.84 29.63 -1.91
N ASN A 163 -23.67 29.12 -1.53
CA ASN A 163 -22.40 29.77 -1.79
C ASN A 163 -21.61 28.84 -2.72
N PHE A 164 -22.08 28.73 -3.96
CA PHE A 164 -21.10 28.63 -5.05
C PHE A 164 -20.21 29.85 -4.85
N VAL A 165 -19.02 29.62 -4.32
CA VAL A 165 -17.96 30.62 -4.35
C VAL A 165 -17.65 30.77 -5.82
N ASP A 166 -18.39 31.68 -6.46
CA ASP A 166 -18.10 32.25 -7.75
C ASP A 166 -16.92 33.21 -7.59
N SER A 167 -15.84 32.69 -7.02
CA SER A 167 -14.55 33.34 -6.95
C SER A 167 -13.59 32.49 -7.77
N ASN A 168 -13.81 32.50 -9.09
CA ASN A 168 -12.72 32.37 -10.05
C ASN A 168 -11.72 33.53 -9.84
N THR A 169 -11.06 33.58 -8.68
CA THR A 169 -9.95 34.49 -8.49
C THR A 169 -8.74 33.85 -9.15
N THR A 170 -8.11 34.58 -10.06
CA THR A 170 -6.81 34.24 -10.64
C THR A 170 -5.78 33.85 -9.56
N SER A 171 -5.97 34.33 -8.32
CA SER A 171 -5.16 34.01 -7.14
C SER A 171 -5.24 32.54 -6.72
N ASP A 172 -6.44 31.95 -6.64
CA ASP A 172 -6.59 30.54 -6.20
C ASP A 172 -6.04 29.57 -7.25
N ILE A 173 -6.29 29.84 -8.53
CA ILE A 173 -5.73 29.07 -9.64
C ILE A 173 -4.20 29.16 -9.65
N LYS A 174 -3.64 30.35 -9.39
CA LYS A 174 -2.20 30.54 -9.28
C LYS A 174 -1.62 29.73 -8.11
N TYR A 175 -2.25 29.78 -6.95
CA TYR A 175 -1.84 29.02 -5.76
C TYR A 175 -1.77 27.52 -6.05
N TYR A 176 -2.83 26.93 -6.61
CA TYR A 176 -2.83 25.49 -6.90
C TYR A 176 -1.82 25.11 -8.00
N LYS A 177 -1.59 25.96 -9.00
CA LYS A 177 -0.54 25.73 -10.01
C LYS A 177 0.86 25.72 -9.39
N GLU A 178 1.13 26.61 -8.44
CA GLU A 178 2.39 26.64 -7.69
C GLU A 178 2.56 25.39 -6.83
N LYS A 179 1.50 24.97 -6.12
CA LYS A 179 1.50 23.72 -5.34
C LYS A 179 1.72 22.48 -6.22
N ILE A 180 1.08 22.39 -7.38
CA ILE A 180 1.30 21.28 -8.33
C ILE A 180 2.79 21.20 -8.72
N LYS A 181 3.41 22.34 -9.04
CA LYS A 181 4.83 22.38 -9.38
C LYS A 181 5.71 21.93 -8.21
N GLU A 182 5.47 22.47 -7.01
CA GLU A 182 6.20 22.14 -5.79
C GLU A 182 6.16 20.64 -5.48
N TYR A 183 4.96 20.05 -5.42
CA TYR A 183 4.79 18.63 -5.11
C TYR A 183 5.27 17.71 -6.24
N THR A 184 5.26 18.18 -7.49
CA THR A 184 5.90 17.47 -8.61
C THR A 184 7.42 17.38 -8.41
N GLU A 185 8.07 18.45 -7.95
CA GLU A 185 9.50 18.44 -7.64
C GLU A 185 9.81 17.50 -6.46
N TYR A 186 9.00 17.52 -5.40
CA TYR A 186 9.12 16.59 -4.26
C TYR A 186 8.97 15.14 -4.69
N ARG A 187 7.97 14.84 -5.51
CA ARG A 187 7.75 13.51 -6.09
C ARG A 187 8.97 13.03 -6.87
N ASN A 188 9.47 13.86 -7.79
CA ASN A 188 10.61 13.51 -8.64
C ASN A 188 11.89 13.29 -7.82
N LYS A 189 12.12 14.11 -6.79
CA LYS A 189 13.26 13.92 -5.87
C LYS A 189 13.13 12.63 -5.07
N ARG A 190 11.92 12.31 -4.59
CA ARG A 190 11.66 11.08 -3.84
C ARG A 190 11.82 9.83 -4.71
N GLU A 191 11.28 9.84 -5.93
CA GLU A 191 11.49 8.76 -6.92
C GLU A 191 12.99 8.54 -7.17
N HIS A 192 13.75 9.62 -7.35
CA HIS A 192 15.20 9.56 -7.51
C HIS A 192 15.87 8.89 -6.29
N ASP A 193 15.56 9.34 -5.08
CA ASP A 193 16.19 8.83 -3.86
C ASP A 193 15.82 7.37 -3.57
N ILE A 194 14.57 6.96 -3.82
CA ILE A 194 14.13 5.55 -3.76
C ILE A 194 14.98 4.71 -4.72
N ASN A 195 15.13 5.14 -5.97
CA ASN A 195 15.91 4.41 -6.96
C ASN A 195 17.41 4.41 -6.68
N LYS A 196 17.95 5.40 -5.96
CA LYS A 196 19.36 5.42 -5.57
C LYS A 196 19.66 4.55 -4.35
N LEU A 197 18.75 4.52 -3.37
CA LEU A 197 18.99 3.86 -2.09
C LEU A 197 18.40 2.45 -2.04
N LEU A 198 17.16 2.29 -2.49
CA LEU A 198 16.39 1.07 -2.27
C LEU A 198 16.53 0.09 -3.43
N TRP A 199 16.85 0.55 -4.65
CA TRP A 199 17.09 -0.35 -5.78
C TRP A 199 18.34 -1.22 -5.57
N ASN A 200 18.14 -2.53 -5.50
CA ASN A 200 19.19 -3.52 -5.43
C ASN A 200 19.55 -3.98 -6.84
N LYS A 201 20.70 -3.52 -7.35
CA LYS A 201 21.16 -3.84 -8.71
C LYS A 201 21.39 -5.33 -8.97
N ASN A 202 21.69 -6.12 -7.94
CA ASN A 202 21.95 -7.54 -8.07
C ASN A 202 20.65 -8.33 -8.11
N GLN A 203 19.67 -7.95 -7.30
CA GLN A 203 18.36 -8.61 -7.23
C GLN A 203 17.34 -8.04 -8.22
N LYS A 204 17.64 -6.91 -8.87
CA LYS A 204 16.77 -6.23 -9.85
C LYS A 204 15.39 -5.88 -9.27
N VAL A 205 15.37 -5.45 -8.01
CA VAL A 205 14.17 -5.05 -7.28
C VAL A 205 14.53 -4.07 -6.17
N TRP A 206 13.54 -3.40 -5.58
CA TRP A 206 13.76 -2.57 -4.40
C TRP A 206 13.79 -3.41 -3.12
N ASN A 207 14.74 -3.15 -2.24
CA ASN A 207 14.86 -3.75 -0.91
C ASN A 207 15.05 -2.66 0.15
N ASP A 208 14.59 -2.91 1.37
CA ASP A 208 14.88 -2.02 2.49
C ASP A 208 16.41 -1.87 2.62
N TYR A 209 16.87 -0.65 2.93
CA TYR A 209 18.29 -0.34 3.01
C TYR A 209 18.73 -0.10 4.46
N ASN A 210 19.71 -0.87 4.91
CA ASN A 210 20.32 -0.66 6.23
C ASN A 210 21.45 0.37 6.13
N THR A 211 21.27 1.50 6.79
CA THR A 211 22.21 2.63 6.68
C THR A 211 23.50 2.46 7.45
N LYS A 212 23.49 1.64 8.50
CA LYS A 212 24.69 1.34 9.27
C LYS A 212 25.62 0.42 8.50
N THR A 213 25.07 -0.68 8.00
CA THR A 213 25.85 -1.67 7.25
C THR A 213 26.06 -1.25 5.80
N LYS A 214 25.29 -0.26 5.32
CA LYS A 214 25.26 0.20 3.92
C LYS A 214 24.97 -0.95 2.95
N LYS A 215 23.98 -1.79 3.32
CA LYS A 215 23.59 -2.99 2.56
C LYS A 215 22.07 -3.08 2.49
N HIS A 216 21.57 -3.57 1.35
CA HIS A 216 20.19 -4.00 1.20
C HIS A 216 19.88 -5.19 2.12
N LYS A 217 18.66 -5.20 2.66
CA LYS A 217 18.15 -6.31 3.48
C LYS A 217 17.59 -7.42 2.60
N SER A 218 18.02 -8.65 2.95
CA SER A 218 17.41 -9.92 2.55
C SER A 218 17.39 -10.20 1.04
N ASP A 219 17.32 -11.48 0.69
CA ASP A 219 16.96 -12.02 -0.62
C ASP A 219 15.56 -12.62 -0.64
N LYS A 220 14.84 -12.53 0.48
CA LYS A 220 13.45 -12.97 0.58
C LYS A 220 12.49 -11.98 -0.06
N PHE A 221 11.37 -12.52 -0.52
CA PHE A 221 10.21 -11.73 -0.88
C PHE A 221 9.62 -11.04 0.36
N TYR A 222 9.37 -9.75 0.20
CA TYR A 222 8.45 -8.93 0.98
C TYR A 222 7.58 -8.21 -0.03
N LEU A 223 6.27 -8.12 0.21
CA LEU A 223 5.38 -7.42 -0.72
C LEU A 223 5.79 -5.94 -0.90
N SER A 224 6.44 -5.35 0.11
CA SER A 224 7.08 -4.03 0.06
C SER A 224 8.20 -3.89 -0.97
N ASN A 225 8.79 -4.99 -1.47
CA ASN A 225 9.79 -4.96 -2.52
C ASN A 225 9.24 -4.42 -3.85
N ILE A 226 7.94 -4.63 -4.11
CA ILE A 226 7.28 -4.22 -5.35
C ILE A 226 6.34 -3.02 -5.17
N MET A 227 6.12 -2.56 -3.94
CA MET A 227 5.31 -1.36 -3.66
C MET A 227 5.76 -0.08 -4.39
N PRO A 228 7.05 0.13 -4.75
CA PRO A 228 7.41 1.26 -5.61
C PRO A 228 6.69 1.24 -6.98
N LEU A 229 6.29 0.07 -7.48
CA LEU A 229 5.48 -0.02 -8.70
C LEU A 229 4.05 0.51 -8.48
N PHE A 230 3.49 0.34 -7.29
CA PHE A 230 2.09 0.71 -6.97
C PHE A 230 1.87 2.22 -7.05
N ILE A 231 2.96 2.96 -6.84
CA ILE A 231 3.02 4.42 -6.90
C ILE A 231 3.71 4.91 -8.17
N ARG A 232 3.85 4.05 -9.19
CA ARG A 232 4.38 4.38 -10.52
C ARG A 232 5.82 4.90 -10.50
N THR A 233 6.65 4.41 -9.57
CA THR A 233 8.10 4.65 -9.58
C THR A 233 8.70 4.00 -10.83
N LYS A 234 9.46 4.75 -11.62
CA LYS A 234 10.14 4.21 -12.79
C LYS A 234 11.23 3.20 -12.38
N ILE A 235 11.27 2.06 -13.05
CA ILE A 235 12.34 1.07 -12.87
C ILE A 235 13.66 1.70 -13.38
N PRO A 236 14.72 1.76 -12.56
CA PRO A 236 15.96 2.46 -12.94
C PRO A 236 16.91 1.63 -13.85
N ASP A 237 16.46 0.45 -14.30
CA ASP A 237 17.23 -0.49 -15.12
C ASP A 237 16.45 -0.82 -16.40
N ASN A 238 16.91 -0.33 -17.54
CA ASN A 238 16.25 -0.49 -18.83
C ASN A 238 16.19 -1.96 -19.32
N SER A 239 16.95 -2.88 -18.71
CA SER A 239 16.88 -4.31 -19.03
C SER A 239 15.74 -5.04 -18.33
N ILE A 240 15.02 -4.36 -17.43
CA ILE A 240 13.99 -4.93 -16.56
C ILE A 240 12.70 -4.14 -16.73
N ASN A 241 11.58 -4.85 -16.85
CA ASN A 241 10.24 -4.29 -16.81
C ASN A 241 9.40 -4.93 -15.69
N ILE A 242 8.11 -4.54 -15.64
CA ILE A 242 7.16 -5.04 -14.64
C ILE A 242 7.00 -6.57 -14.72
N TYR A 243 6.88 -7.15 -15.91
CA TYR A 243 6.77 -8.61 -16.07
C TYR A 243 7.97 -9.37 -15.51
N ASN A 244 9.19 -8.83 -15.64
CA ASN A 244 10.38 -9.44 -15.03
C ASN A 244 10.25 -9.52 -13.50
N ILE A 245 9.78 -8.44 -12.87
CA ILE A 245 9.61 -8.37 -11.41
C ILE A 245 8.45 -9.27 -10.94
N LEU A 246 7.32 -9.27 -11.67
CA LEU A 246 6.19 -10.15 -11.37
C LEU A 246 6.57 -11.64 -11.55
N ASP A 247 7.33 -11.99 -12.58
CA ASP A 247 7.81 -13.36 -12.81
C ASP A 247 8.80 -13.82 -11.73
N MET A 248 9.65 -12.92 -11.24
CA MET A 248 10.58 -13.20 -10.14
C MET A 248 9.84 -13.64 -8.87
N TYR A 249 8.66 -13.06 -8.58
CA TYR A 249 7.85 -13.38 -7.41
C TYR A 249 6.54 -14.11 -7.73
N LYS A 250 6.44 -14.76 -8.90
CA LYS A 250 5.19 -15.39 -9.34
C LYS A 250 4.65 -16.45 -8.38
N LYS A 251 5.52 -17.14 -7.63
CA LYS A 251 5.10 -18.12 -6.63
C LYS A 251 4.35 -17.41 -5.50
N GLU A 252 4.92 -16.34 -4.97
CA GLU A 252 4.32 -15.57 -3.88
C GLU A 252 3.08 -14.78 -4.34
N LEU A 253 3.13 -14.18 -5.53
CA LEU A 253 2.04 -13.36 -6.07
C LEU A 253 0.85 -14.18 -6.58
N PHE A 254 1.08 -15.37 -7.14
CA PHE A 254 0.04 -16.12 -7.85
C PHE A 254 -0.05 -17.62 -7.49
N GLY A 255 0.95 -18.16 -6.78
CA GLY A 255 1.04 -19.59 -6.50
C GLY A 255 0.18 -20.08 -5.34
N TYR A 256 -0.28 -19.18 -4.46
CA TYR A 256 -1.01 -19.53 -3.25
C TYR A 256 -2.54 -19.32 -3.41
N PRO A 257 -3.37 -20.33 -3.08
CA PRO A 257 -4.82 -20.27 -3.34
C PRO A 257 -5.59 -19.34 -2.39
N GLY A 258 -5.00 -18.97 -1.25
CA GLY A 258 -5.60 -18.06 -0.27
C GLY A 258 -5.27 -16.58 -0.47
N GLY A 259 -4.44 -16.24 -1.47
CA GLY A 259 -3.99 -14.88 -1.76
C GLY A 259 -2.48 -14.68 -1.55
N ILE A 260 -2.04 -13.42 -1.57
CA ILE A 260 -0.62 -13.04 -1.52
C ILE A 260 -0.14 -12.96 -0.06
N PRO A 261 0.85 -13.77 0.36
CA PRO A 261 1.44 -13.63 1.69
C PRO A 261 2.27 -12.34 1.77
N ILE A 262 2.42 -11.79 2.97
CA ILE A 262 3.19 -10.55 3.17
C ILE A 262 4.69 -10.76 2.91
N THR A 263 5.19 -11.96 3.19
CA THR A 263 6.59 -12.35 3.00
C THR A 263 6.69 -13.70 2.31
N GLY A 264 7.86 -14.00 1.76
CA GLY A 264 8.17 -15.30 1.18
C GLY A 264 8.27 -16.38 2.24
N ASP A 265 8.10 -17.63 1.80
CA ASP A 265 8.30 -18.83 2.62
C ASP A 265 9.79 -18.96 2.97
N GLY A 266 10.14 -18.55 4.18
CA GLY A 266 11.54 -18.48 4.60
C GLY A 266 11.73 -18.39 6.10
N CYS A 267 10.70 -18.69 6.90
CA CYS A 267 10.89 -18.94 8.33
C CYS A 267 11.73 -20.22 8.46
N LYS A 268 13.00 -20.07 8.84
CA LYS A 268 13.83 -21.23 9.18
C LYS A 268 13.24 -21.89 10.44
N LEU A 269 13.46 -23.20 10.62
CA LEU A 269 13.18 -23.88 11.89
C LEU A 269 13.74 -23.01 13.04
N ASN A 270 12.88 -22.60 13.99
CA ASN A 270 13.13 -21.69 15.12
C ASN A 270 12.74 -20.21 14.94
N CYS A 271 12.13 -19.79 13.84
CA CYS A 271 11.48 -18.48 13.79
C CYS A 271 10.09 -18.54 14.43
N THR A 272 9.84 -17.71 15.45
CA THR A 272 8.47 -17.54 15.99
C THR A 272 7.61 -16.89 14.90
N PRO A 273 6.52 -17.52 14.44
CA PRO A 273 5.68 -16.98 13.38
C PRO A 273 5.06 -15.66 13.84
N GLN A 274 5.52 -14.55 13.26
CA GLN A 274 4.91 -13.25 13.51
C GLN A 274 3.72 -13.06 12.58
N GLN A 275 2.84 -12.12 12.94
CA GLN A 275 1.59 -11.95 12.22
C GLN A 275 1.76 -11.33 10.82
N TRP A 276 2.80 -10.52 10.62
CA TRP A 276 3.16 -9.92 9.32
C TRP A 276 4.27 -10.71 8.61
N ASP A 277 4.19 -12.03 8.67
CA ASP A 277 5.04 -12.96 7.91
C ASP A 277 4.20 -14.06 7.24
N PHE A 278 4.85 -14.76 6.32
CA PHE A 278 4.34 -16.01 5.78
C PHE A 278 3.86 -16.96 6.91
N PRO A 279 2.66 -17.53 6.81
CA PRO A 279 1.80 -17.62 5.63
C PRO A 279 0.66 -16.58 5.57
N ASN A 280 0.68 -15.55 6.40
CA ASN A 280 -0.47 -14.67 6.55
C ASN A 280 -0.66 -13.72 5.35
N VAL A 281 -1.93 -13.54 4.98
CA VAL A 281 -2.45 -12.60 3.99
C VAL A 281 -3.23 -11.53 4.73
N TRP A 282 -2.95 -10.26 4.43
CA TRP A 282 -3.66 -9.10 4.97
C TRP A 282 -4.31 -8.33 3.84
N ALA A 283 -5.60 -8.03 4.00
CA ALA A 283 -6.42 -7.39 2.98
C ALA A 283 -5.85 -6.07 2.42
N PRO A 284 -5.27 -5.15 3.23
CA PRO A 284 -4.82 -3.84 2.72
C PRO A 284 -3.74 -3.94 1.64
N LEU A 285 -2.69 -4.73 1.88
CA LEU A 285 -1.57 -4.82 0.95
C LEU A 285 -1.92 -5.64 -0.30
N LEU A 286 -2.77 -6.65 -0.14
CA LEU A 286 -3.33 -7.39 -1.24
C LEU A 286 -4.19 -6.48 -2.13
N GLN A 287 -5.05 -5.66 -1.55
CA GLN A 287 -5.85 -4.68 -2.29
C GLN A 287 -4.95 -3.68 -3.04
N MET A 288 -3.89 -3.17 -2.41
CA MET A 288 -2.95 -2.28 -3.09
C MET A 288 -2.27 -2.94 -4.30
N PHE A 289 -1.92 -4.23 -4.21
CA PHE A 289 -1.41 -4.97 -5.35
C PHE A 289 -2.45 -5.08 -6.47
N ILE A 290 -3.69 -5.46 -6.14
CA ILE A 290 -4.77 -5.58 -7.14
C ILE A 290 -4.99 -4.25 -7.86
N GLU A 291 -5.09 -3.14 -7.12
CA GLU A 291 -5.26 -1.81 -7.70
C GLU A 291 -4.09 -1.39 -8.61
N PHE A 292 -2.85 -1.79 -8.27
CA PHE A 292 -1.69 -1.54 -9.10
C PHE A 292 -1.79 -2.23 -10.47
N VAL A 293 -2.19 -3.51 -10.48
CA VAL A 293 -2.34 -4.32 -11.70
C VAL A 293 -3.69 -4.14 -12.40
N GLN A 294 -4.58 -3.30 -11.87
CA GLN A 294 -5.87 -3.01 -12.48
C GLN A 294 -5.73 -2.00 -13.64
N THR A 295 -4.99 -2.40 -14.66
CA THR A 295 -4.86 -1.70 -15.95
C THR A 295 -5.29 -2.62 -17.07
N GLU A 296 -5.53 -2.10 -18.28
CA GLU A 296 -5.87 -2.93 -19.44
C GLU A 296 -4.85 -4.07 -19.65
N GLU A 297 -3.57 -3.74 -19.51
CA GLU A 297 -2.44 -4.65 -19.68
C GLU A 297 -2.34 -5.74 -18.59
N PHE A 298 -2.58 -5.40 -17.31
CA PHE A 298 -2.30 -6.30 -16.19
C PHE A 298 -3.56 -6.85 -15.48
N SER A 299 -4.75 -6.50 -15.95
CA SER A 299 -6.05 -6.78 -15.29
C SER A 299 -6.25 -8.24 -14.89
N GLU A 300 -5.82 -9.16 -15.75
CA GLU A 300 -5.89 -10.62 -15.54
C GLU A 300 -5.15 -11.07 -14.26
N PHE A 301 -4.02 -10.45 -13.92
CA PHE A 301 -3.31 -10.72 -12.67
C PHE A 301 -4.12 -10.28 -11.44
N GLY A 302 -4.79 -9.13 -11.54
CA GLY A 302 -5.67 -8.62 -10.50
C GLY A 302 -6.87 -9.53 -10.26
N THR A 303 -7.52 -9.99 -11.34
CA THR A 303 -8.66 -10.91 -11.27
C THR A 303 -8.30 -12.22 -10.55
N GLN A 304 -7.12 -12.78 -10.80
CA GLN A 304 -6.69 -13.99 -10.10
C GLN A 304 -6.56 -13.80 -8.60
N VAL A 305 -5.89 -12.73 -8.19
CA VAL A 305 -5.65 -12.44 -6.77
C VAL A 305 -6.97 -12.10 -6.07
N ALA A 306 -7.84 -11.35 -6.74
CA ALA A 306 -9.20 -11.06 -6.30
C ALA A 306 -10.00 -12.34 -6.04
N ARG A 307 -10.01 -13.29 -6.99
CA ARG A 307 -10.66 -14.60 -6.85
C ARG A 307 -10.13 -15.41 -5.66
N CYS A 308 -8.80 -15.51 -5.55
CA CYS A 308 -8.16 -16.29 -4.48
C CYS A 308 -8.55 -15.73 -3.10
N PHE A 309 -8.44 -14.42 -2.91
CA PHE A 309 -8.75 -13.79 -1.64
C PHE A 309 -10.25 -13.85 -1.34
N TYR A 310 -11.11 -13.52 -2.31
CA TYR A 310 -12.56 -13.61 -2.15
C TYR A 310 -12.99 -15.02 -1.74
N ASN A 311 -12.55 -16.06 -2.46
CA ASN A 311 -12.88 -17.45 -2.14
C ASN A 311 -12.39 -17.84 -0.73
N SER A 312 -11.19 -17.40 -0.35
CA SER A 312 -10.67 -17.65 1.00
C SER A 312 -11.55 -17.00 2.08
N VAL A 313 -11.93 -15.73 1.91
CA VAL A 313 -12.80 -15.05 2.88
C VAL A 313 -14.21 -15.63 2.90
N SER A 314 -14.82 -15.88 1.75
CA SER A 314 -16.15 -16.48 1.64
C SER A 314 -16.22 -17.86 2.27
N LYS A 315 -15.18 -18.70 2.09
CA LYS A 315 -15.12 -20.01 2.73
C LYS A 315 -14.82 -19.92 4.22
N GLY A 316 -13.97 -18.98 4.63
CA GLY A 316 -13.60 -18.76 6.02
C GLY A 316 -14.71 -18.17 6.88
N MET A 317 -15.65 -17.47 6.26
CA MET A 317 -16.87 -16.97 6.89
C MET A 317 -17.66 -18.09 7.60
N GLY A 318 -17.66 -19.29 7.01
CA GLY A 318 -18.25 -20.49 7.59
C GLY A 318 -19.71 -20.30 8.03
N THR A 319 -20.12 -21.03 9.06
CA THR A 319 -21.46 -20.93 9.65
C THR A 319 -21.65 -19.70 10.53
N ASN A 320 -20.55 -19.10 11.01
CA ASN A 320 -20.59 -18.00 11.97
C ASN A 320 -20.82 -16.65 11.30
N GLN A 321 -20.73 -16.55 9.98
CA GLN A 321 -20.95 -15.31 9.22
C GLN A 321 -19.98 -14.18 9.59
N GLU A 322 -18.72 -14.54 9.87
CA GLU A 322 -17.71 -13.61 10.37
C GLU A 322 -16.48 -13.54 9.45
N PHE A 323 -16.01 -12.33 9.16
CA PHE A 323 -14.71 -12.12 8.51
C PHE A 323 -13.61 -11.92 9.55
N HIS A 324 -12.43 -12.47 9.28
CA HIS A 324 -11.25 -12.35 10.15
C HIS A 324 -10.28 -11.25 9.68
N GLU A 325 -9.41 -10.81 10.58
CA GLU A 325 -8.38 -9.80 10.27
C GLU A 325 -7.37 -10.25 9.20
N LYS A 326 -7.04 -11.53 9.16
CA LYS A 326 -5.99 -12.13 8.32
C LYS A 326 -6.30 -13.59 7.98
N TYR A 327 -5.78 -14.07 6.86
CA TYR A 327 -6.03 -15.43 6.33
C TYR A 327 -4.71 -16.15 6.00
N ASP A 328 -4.74 -17.47 5.87
CA ASP A 328 -3.57 -18.28 5.48
C ASP A 328 -3.53 -18.43 3.95
N CYS A 329 -2.43 -18.03 3.31
CA CYS A 329 -2.29 -18.11 1.86
C CYS A 329 -2.33 -19.55 1.32
N ARG A 330 -1.95 -20.55 2.14
CA ARG A 330 -1.81 -21.94 1.72
C ARG A 330 -3.14 -22.68 1.71
N ARG A 331 -4.11 -22.25 2.51
CA ARG A 331 -5.36 -22.97 2.80
C ARG A 331 -6.56 -22.05 2.71
N VAL A 332 -7.32 -22.19 1.63
CA VAL A 332 -8.58 -21.43 1.39
C VAL A 332 -9.52 -21.59 2.58
N GLY A 333 -9.97 -20.47 3.15
CA GLY A 333 -10.90 -20.44 4.28
C GLY A 333 -10.25 -20.53 5.66
N LEU A 334 -8.94 -20.79 5.75
CA LEU A 334 -8.26 -20.82 7.04
C LEU A 334 -7.87 -19.41 7.46
N LYS A 335 -8.29 -19.00 8.67
CA LYS A 335 -7.81 -17.77 9.29
C LYS A 335 -6.30 -17.84 9.57
N GLY A 336 -5.61 -16.71 9.43
CA GLY A 336 -4.21 -16.60 9.77
C GLY A 336 -3.99 -16.61 11.29
N MET A 337 -2.74 -16.78 11.70
CA MET A 337 -2.34 -16.94 13.11
C MET A 337 -1.02 -16.22 13.39
N GLY A 338 -0.54 -16.26 14.64
CA GLY A 338 0.72 -15.63 15.05
C GLY A 338 0.55 -14.17 15.44
N GLY A 339 1.63 -13.59 15.97
CA GLY A 339 1.61 -12.30 16.67
C GLY A 339 1.42 -12.44 18.18
N GLU A 340 1.20 -11.30 18.84
CA GLU A 340 1.11 -11.21 20.30
C GLU A 340 -0.31 -11.44 20.85
N TYR A 341 -1.34 -11.43 19.99
CA TYR A 341 -2.73 -11.63 20.35
C TYR A 341 -3.47 -12.61 19.42
N ALA A 342 -4.62 -13.10 19.89
CA ALA A 342 -5.48 -14.00 19.12
C ALA A 342 -6.17 -13.26 17.94
N PRO A 343 -6.38 -13.90 16.78
CA PRO A 343 -6.97 -13.24 15.62
C PRO A 343 -8.35 -12.62 15.90
N GLN A 344 -8.57 -11.39 15.42
CA GLN A 344 -9.82 -10.64 15.61
C GLN A 344 -10.88 -10.94 14.53
N GLN A 345 -12.14 -10.63 14.83
CA GLN A 345 -13.35 -10.87 14.00
C GLN A 345 -14.00 -9.55 13.52
N GLY A 346 -14.85 -9.63 12.50
CA GLY A 346 -15.60 -8.51 11.92
C GLY A 346 -14.75 -7.48 11.16
N PHE A 347 -13.51 -7.81 10.81
CA PHE A 347 -12.45 -6.83 10.69
C PHE A 347 -12.62 -5.81 9.55
N GLY A 348 -12.51 -4.51 9.87
CA GLY A 348 -12.85 -3.40 8.97
C GLY A 348 -12.17 -3.41 7.61
N TRP A 349 -10.86 -3.64 7.52
CA TRP A 349 -10.19 -3.72 6.21
C TRP A 349 -10.63 -4.95 5.40
N THR A 350 -11.00 -6.05 6.04
CA THR A 350 -11.37 -7.28 5.34
C THR A 350 -12.74 -7.05 4.72
N ASN A 351 -13.67 -6.51 5.52
CA ASN A 351 -14.99 -6.12 5.06
C ASN A 351 -14.91 -5.12 3.91
N GLY A 352 -14.08 -4.07 4.07
CA GLY A 352 -13.88 -3.04 3.05
C GLY A 352 -13.31 -3.60 1.75
N THR A 353 -12.28 -4.45 1.83
CA THR A 353 -11.69 -5.08 0.65
C THR A 353 -12.67 -6.03 -0.03
N ILE A 354 -13.43 -6.85 0.70
CA ILE A 354 -14.42 -7.75 0.09
C ILE A 354 -15.55 -6.96 -0.59
N ALA A 355 -16.07 -5.92 0.06
CA ALA A 355 -17.07 -5.05 -0.55
C ALA A 355 -16.54 -4.39 -1.83
N TRP A 356 -15.31 -3.90 -1.80
CA TRP A 356 -14.64 -3.33 -2.97
C TRP A 356 -14.44 -4.37 -4.09
N LEU A 357 -14.00 -5.59 -3.76
CA LEU A 357 -13.84 -6.66 -4.75
C LEU A 357 -15.17 -7.01 -5.42
N ILE A 358 -16.26 -7.14 -4.65
CA ILE A 358 -17.59 -7.41 -5.19
C ILE A 358 -18.01 -6.29 -6.15
N TYR A 359 -17.81 -5.04 -5.75
CA TYR A 359 -18.14 -3.87 -6.58
C TYR A 359 -17.34 -3.83 -7.87
N VAL A 360 -16.03 -4.11 -7.83
CA VAL A 360 -15.13 -3.99 -8.98
C VAL A 360 -15.19 -5.18 -9.93
N TYR A 361 -15.23 -6.40 -9.40
CA TYR A 361 -15.08 -7.62 -10.19
C TYR A 361 -16.40 -8.36 -10.43
N GLY A 362 -17.40 -8.19 -9.56
CA GLY A 362 -18.70 -8.84 -9.68
C GLY A 362 -18.60 -10.33 -9.99
N ASN A 363 -19.21 -10.77 -11.09
CA ASN A 363 -19.22 -12.17 -11.52
C ASN A 363 -17.82 -12.72 -11.83
N GLN A 364 -16.82 -11.87 -12.10
CA GLN A 364 -15.45 -12.34 -12.32
C GLN A 364 -14.84 -12.95 -11.07
N LEU A 365 -15.39 -12.72 -9.86
CA LEU A 365 -14.90 -13.34 -8.62
C LEU A 365 -15.18 -14.84 -8.52
N VAL A 366 -16.15 -15.35 -9.29
CA VAL A 366 -16.52 -16.76 -9.29
C VAL A 366 -15.95 -17.42 -10.54
N SER A 367 -15.31 -18.58 -10.37
CA SER A 367 -14.76 -19.35 -11.47
C SER A 367 -14.77 -20.84 -11.13
N ASN A 368 -15.03 -21.67 -12.14
CA ASN A 368 -14.91 -23.12 -12.05
C ASN A 368 -13.48 -23.60 -12.37
N ILE A 369 -12.56 -22.69 -12.69
CA ILE A 369 -11.17 -23.01 -13.00
C ILE A 369 -10.44 -23.28 -11.68
N GLU A 370 -9.81 -24.45 -11.60
CA GLU A 370 -8.99 -24.84 -10.46
C GLU A 370 -7.79 -23.89 -10.30
N HIS A 371 -7.40 -23.60 -9.05
CA HIS A 371 -6.31 -22.66 -8.77
C HIS A 371 -5.00 -23.02 -9.50
N LEU A 372 -4.68 -24.31 -9.59
CA LEU A 372 -3.46 -24.76 -10.28
C LEU A 372 -3.49 -24.45 -11.78
N GLU A 373 -4.65 -24.60 -12.43
CA GLU A 373 -4.83 -24.28 -13.85
C GLU A 373 -4.69 -22.78 -14.08
N SER A 374 -5.35 -21.97 -13.25
CA SER A 374 -5.18 -20.52 -13.23
C SER A 374 -3.72 -20.13 -13.05
N TYR A 375 -3.02 -20.66 -12.05
CA TYR A 375 -1.61 -20.38 -11.83
C TYR A 375 -0.75 -20.68 -13.06
N GLN A 376 -0.95 -21.83 -13.71
CA GLN A 376 -0.23 -22.20 -14.94
C GLN A 376 -0.49 -21.22 -16.09
N LYS A 377 -1.73 -20.72 -16.24
CA LYS A 377 -2.07 -19.65 -17.20
C LYS A 377 -1.24 -18.39 -16.94
N TYR A 378 -1.19 -17.91 -15.68
CA TYR A 378 -0.45 -16.68 -15.36
C TYR A 378 1.06 -16.82 -15.51
N VAL A 379 1.63 -17.98 -15.17
CA VAL A 379 3.05 -18.27 -15.43
C VAL A 379 3.36 -18.21 -16.94
N LYS A 380 2.44 -18.60 -17.81
CA LYS A 380 2.61 -18.47 -19.27
C LYS A 380 2.50 -17.01 -19.73
N LEU A 381 1.52 -16.26 -19.25
CA LEU A 381 1.37 -14.82 -19.56
C LEU A 381 2.65 -14.03 -19.24
N LEU A 382 3.24 -14.28 -18.07
CA LEU A 382 4.51 -13.68 -17.64
C LEU A 382 5.73 -14.03 -18.53
N ARG A 383 5.63 -15.07 -19.37
CA ARG A 383 6.71 -15.50 -20.27
C ARG A 383 6.52 -15.00 -21.70
N VAL A 384 5.28 -14.94 -22.19
CA VAL A 384 4.96 -14.48 -23.57
C VAL A 384 5.22 -12.98 -23.70
N GLU A 385 4.79 -12.19 -22.72
CA GLU A 385 4.97 -10.73 -22.75
C GLU A 385 6.43 -10.29 -22.50
N LYS A 386 7.33 -11.22 -22.13
CA LYS A 386 8.78 -10.93 -22.08
C LYS A 386 9.42 -10.87 -23.46
N SER A 387 8.82 -11.49 -24.48
CA SER A 387 9.40 -11.53 -25.84
C SER A 387 8.99 -10.36 -26.73
N ASP A 388 7.98 -9.57 -26.36
CA ASP A 388 7.35 -8.56 -27.25
C ASP A 388 7.42 -7.11 -26.75
N LEU A 389 8.50 -6.71 -26.06
CA LEU A 389 8.62 -5.32 -25.59
C LEU A 389 9.28 -4.38 -26.62
N ASN A 390 8.49 -3.98 -27.61
CA ASN A 390 8.59 -2.63 -28.15
C ASN A 390 7.70 -1.69 -27.34
N PHE A 391 8.31 -0.60 -26.89
CA PHE A 391 7.75 0.48 -26.07
C PHE A 391 6.27 0.83 -26.34
N LEU A 392 5.48 0.90 -25.27
CA LEU A 392 4.36 1.83 -25.17
C LEU A 392 4.29 2.36 -23.73
N ILE A 393 4.97 3.49 -23.51
CA ILE A 393 4.76 4.32 -22.33
C ILE A 393 3.43 5.04 -22.55
N VAL A 394 2.34 4.50 -22.00
CA VAL A 394 1.10 5.26 -21.84
C VAL A 394 1.20 6.03 -20.53
N VAL A 395 1.43 7.34 -20.65
CA VAL A 395 1.39 8.28 -19.52
C VAL A 395 -0.07 8.64 -19.26
N PHE A 396 -0.58 8.34 -18.07
CA PHE A 396 -1.74 9.02 -17.48
C PHE A 396 -1.29 9.86 -16.28
#